data_AF-A0A3P0X7J6-F1
#
_entry.id   AF-A0A3P0X7J6-F1
#
_cell.length_a   1.000
_cell.length_b   1.000
_cell.length_c   1.000
_cell.angle_alpha   90.00
_cell.angle_beta   90.00
_cell.angle_gamma   90.00
#
_symmetry.space_group_name_H-M   'P 1'
#
loop_
_entity.id
_entity.type
_entity.pdbx_description
1 polymer ?
#
loop_
_entity_poly.entity_id
_entity_poly.type
_entity_poly.pdbx_seq_one_letter_code
_entity_poly.pdbx_strand_id
1 'polypeptide(L)'
;MSIDLQTSTGNALVESAREAGLTPAGVVAGTDFHGKPTARLSFQAADAAGQEFSVAPLYLELSDGFDPAAGNLRAGLNRHLHDVARRLRTAQPETYVTMSGLPLRFTGFQWPFHRSTSGADTLIVHGVTWLADGTGSPLHAKISASMTVTFAEIVDALEQPYAEDFIYNAIRKTFDYSQLELLKSGNRQPVAVTTRYYSRWQKKFLFTDTSEEQRLEFLTRKAFWLSAAIGPNAPVWLADPRDAQYLNTTEEQLQQDAAKLQQAGLVSLADGSGFAVATAALAAREPEYRAALEVALNSIKPAFNESMRGGHTNM
;
A
#
# COMPACT_ATOMS: atom_id res chain seq x y z
N MET A 1 -2.45 25.08 -17.61
CA MET A 1 -3.52 25.86 -16.95
C MET A 1 -4.08 24.99 -15.84
N SER A 2 -3.76 25.31 -14.59
CA SER A 2 -4.40 24.69 -13.43
C SER A 2 -5.80 25.25 -13.36
N ILE A 3 -6.82 24.42 -13.54
CA ILE A 3 -8.18 24.81 -13.22
C ILE A 3 -8.26 24.69 -11.70
N ASP A 4 -8.22 25.82 -11.00
CA ASP A 4 -8.54 25.91 -9.58
C ASP A 4 -9.98 25.42 -9.39
N LEU A 5 -10.13 24.13 -9.12
CA LEU A 5 -11.39 23.59 -8.63
C LEU A 5 -11.52 24.00 -7.17
N GLN A 6 -12.14 25.18 -6.97
CA GLN A 6 -12.74 25.58 -5.69
C GLN A 6 -14.00 24.74 -5.40
N THR A 7 -13.91 23.42 -5.46
CA THR A 7 -15.00 22.57 -4.98
C THR A 7 -14.95 22.58 -3.46
N SER A 8 -16.11 22.56 -2.79
CA SER A 8 -16.21 22.51 -1.33
C SER A 8 -15.36 21.36 -0.76
N THR A 9 -15.33 20.25 -1.49
CA THR A 9 -14.52 19.06 -1.21
C THR A 9 -13.03 19.38 -1.27
N GLY A 10 -12.54 20.03 -2.34
CA GLY A 10 -11.13 20.41 -2.47
C GLY A 10 -10.62 21.30 -1.32
N ASN A 11 -11.41 22.29 -0.92
CA ASN A 11 -11.04 23.20 0.19
C ASN A 11 -10.99 22.47 1.54
N ALA A 12 -11.98 21.62 1.84
CA ALA A 12 -12.02 20.84 3.07
C ALA A 12 -10.81 19.88 3.16
N LEU A 13 -10.41 19.27 2.04
CA LEU A 13 -9.24 18.39 2.01
C LEU A 13 -7.93 19.13 2.26
N VAL A 14 -7.77 20.32 1.69
CA VAL A 14 -6.60 21.16 1.93
C VAL A 14 -6.50 21.58 3.40
N GLU A 15 -7.62 21.92 4.03
CA GLU A 15 -7.67 22.25 5.46
C GLU A 15 -7.28 21.04 6.34
N SER A 16 -7.91 19.88 6.14
CA SER A 16 -7.57 18.66 6.88
C SER A 16 -6.12 18.21 6.65
N ALA A 17 -5.58 18.40 5.44
CA ALA A 17 -4.18 18.10 5.16
C ALA A 17 -3.23 18.99 5.97
N ARG A 18 -3.53 20.30 6.06
CA ARG A 18 -2.75 21.24 6.86
C ARG A 18 -2.84 20.93 8.36
N GLU A 19 -4.01 20.55 8.86
CA GLU A 19 -4.19 20.07 10.24
C GLU A 19 -3.31 18.84 10.53
N ALA A 20 -3.12 17.98 9.53
CA ALA A 20 -2.25 16.81 9.61
C ALA A 20 -0.75 17.11 9.44
N GLY A 21 -0.36 18.38 9.26
CA GLY A 21 1.02 18.81 9.04
C GLY A 21 1.54 18.57 7.62
N LEU A 22 0.65 18.34 6.65
CA LEU A 22 1.01 18.18 5.25
C LEU A 22 1.02 19.53 4.53
N THR A 23 1.93 19.67 3.57
CA THR A 23 1.89 20.75 2.58
C THR A 23 1.25 20.21 1.30
N PRO A 24 -0.03 20.52 1.02
CA PRO A 24 -0.66 20.08 -0.21
C PRO A 24 -0.01 20.79 -1.41
N ALA A 25 0.45 20.03 -2.40
CA ALA A 25 1.03 20.61 -3.62
C ALA A 25 -0.05 21.18 -4.57
N GLY A 26 -1.33 20.97 -4.24
CA GLY A 26 -2.49 21.47 -4.97
C GLY A 26 -3.58 20.41 -5.14
N VAL A 27 -4.81 20.84 -5.42
CA VAL A 27 -5.92 19.98 -5.83
C VAL A 27 -6.00 20.01 -7.35
N VAL A 28 -5.95 18.85 -7.99
CA VAL A 28 -6.04 18.69 -9.44
C VAL A 28 -7.35 18.00 -9.78
N ALA A 29 -8.02 18.48 -10.84
CA ALA A 29 -9.17 17.81 -11.44
C ALA A 29 -8.77 16.42 -11.93
N GLY A 30 -9.47 15.40 -11.47
CA GLY A 30 -9.38 14.04 -11.97
C GLY A 30 -10.70 13.58 -12.59
N THR A 31 -10.68 12.35 -13.09
CA THR A 31 -11.90 11.66 -13.52
C THR A 31 -11.85 10.21 -13.09
N ASP A 32 -12.98 9.70 -12.61
CA ASP A 32 -13.15 8.29 -12.30
C ASP A 32 -13.15 7.41 -13.57
N PHE A 33 -13.30 6.10 -13.37
CA PHE A 33 -13.35 5.13 -14.48
C PHE A 33 -14.45 5.41 -15.52
N HIS A 34 -15.54 6.06 -15.12
CA HIS A 34 -16.66 6.42 -15.98
C HIS A 34 -16.61 7.87 -16.49
N GLY A 35 -15.51 8.60 -16.24
CA GLY A 35 -15.35 9.99 -16.64
C GLY A 35 -16.07 11.00 -15.73
N LYS A 36 -16.55 10.58 -14.54
CA LYS A 36 -17.14 11.51 -13.57
C LYS A 36 -16.03 12.29 -12.84
N PRO A 37 -16.28 13.55 -12.46
CA PRO A 37 -15.26 14.38 -11.81
C PRO A 37 -14.78 13.81 -10.47
N THR A 38 -13.47 13.86 -10.25
CA THR A 38 -12.81 13.61 -8.97
C THR A 38 -11.90 14.78 -8.61
N ALA A 39 -11.58 14.93 -7.34
CA ALA A 39 -10.56 15.82 -6.82
C ALA A 39 -9.36 14.98 -6.37
N ARG A 40 -8.19 15.21 -6.96
CA ARG A 40 -6.94 14.54 -6.60
C ARG A 40 -6.01 15.51 -5.88
N LEU A 41 -5.69 15.20 -4.64
CA LEU A 41 -4.73 15.93 -3.83
C LEU A 41 -3.41 15.17 -3.83
N SER A 42 -2.33 15.85 -4.20
CA SER A 42 -0.97 15.30 -4.11
C SER A 42 -0.25 15.86 -2.89
N PHE A 43 0.43 14.98 -2.16
CA PHE A 43 1.23 15.33 -1.01
C PHE A 43 2.70 15.16 -1.32
N GLN A 44 3.50 16.14 -0.89
CA GLN A 44 4.95 16.07 -0.95
C GLN A 44 5.51 15.90 0.45
N ALA A 45 6.60 15.15 0.55
CA ALA A 45 7.33 15.00 1.79
C ALA A 45 8.20 16.23 2.02
N ALA A 46 8.08 16.84 3.19
CA ALA A 46 9.06 17.79 3.71
C ALA A 46 9.76 17.16 4.92
N ASP A 47 11.07 17.34 5.06
CA ASP A 47 11.77 16.98 6.28
C ASP A 47 11.41 17.94 7.44
N ALA A 48 11.93 17.65 8.65
CA ALA A 48 11.72 18.51 9.81
C ALA A 48 12.31 19.94 9.64
N ALA A 49 13.17 20.15 8.66
CA ALA A 49 13.74 21.43 8.26
C ALA A 49 13.00 22.09 7.07
N GLY A 50 11.91 21.49 6.58
CA GLY A 50 11.12 21.98 5.45
C GLY A 50 11.74 21.68 4.08
N GLN A 51 12.79 20.87 4.00
CA GLN A 51 13.42 20.47 2.75
C GLN A 51 12.58 19.37 2.08
N GLU A 52 12.17 19.62 0.83
CA GLU A 52 11.43 18.65 0.04
C GLU A 52 12.29 17.41 -0.23
N PHE A 53 11.77 16.23 0.09
CA PHE A 53 12.36 15.00 -0.42
C PHE A 53 11.89 14.78 -1.86
N SER A 54 12.81 14.39 -2.75
CA SER A 54 12.48 13.91 -4.09
C SER A 54 11.87 12.50 -4.03
N VAL A 55 10.71 12.37 -3.37
CA VAL A 55 9.92 11.14 -3.31
C VAL A 55 8.72 11.24 -4.26
N ALA A 56 8.24 10.10 -4.74
CA ALA A 56 7.00 10.08 -5.48
C ALA A 56 5.86 10.62 -4.60
N PRO A 57 5.00 11.52 -5.12
CA PRO A 57 3.89 12.05 -4.35
C PRO A 57 2.91 10.92 -4.02
N LEU A 58 2.40 10.93 -2.78
CA LEU A 58 1.20 10.18 -2.44
C LEU A 58 -0.03 10.98 -2.91
N TYR A 59 -1.07 10.26 -3.32
CA TYR A 59 -2.30 10.87 -3.80
C TYR A 59 -3.50 10.43 -2.97
N LEU A 60 -4.37 11.38 -2.69
CA LEU A 60 -5.73 11.16 -2.23
C LEU A 60 -6.69 11.60 -3.34
N GLU A 61 -7.47 10.68 -3.86
CA GLU A 61 -8.47 10.91 -4.90
C GLU A 61 -9.86 10.60 -4.36
N LEU A 62 -10.71 11.62 -4.42
CA LEU A 62 -12.07 11.60 -3.90
C LEU A 62 -13.03 12.10 -4.98
N SER A 63 -14.22 11.52 -5.00
CA SER A 63 -15.33 11.91 -5.85
C SER A 63 -15.74 13.35 -5.52
N ASP A 64 -16.17 14.12 -6.51
CA ASP A 64 -16.56 15.52 -6.28
C ASP A 64 -17.71 15.67 -5.27
N GLY A 65 -18.63 14.70 -5.26
CA GLY A 65 -19.74 14.62 -4.31
C GLY A 65 -19.40 13.99 -2.95
N PHE A 66 -18.12 13.72 -2.66
CA PHE A 66 -17.71 13.16 -1.37
C PHE A 66 -17.90 14.19 -0.25
N ASP A 67 -18.69 13.84 0.77
CA ASP A 67 -18.90 14.67 1.94
C ASP A 67 -18.10 14.14 3.14
N PRO A 68 -16.93 14.74 3.47
CA PRO A 68 -16.15 14.31 4.62
C PRO A 68 -16.89 14.50 5.94
N ALA A 69 -17.91 15.37 6.01
CA ALA A 69 -18.69 15.61 7.23
C ALA A 69 -19.75 14.54 7.49
N ALA A 70 -20.02 13.63 6.53
CA ALA A 70 -20.99 12.58 6.71
C ALA A 70 -20.48 11.49 7.69
N GLY A 71 -21.26 11.22 8.74
CA GLY A 71 -20.99 10.10 9.67
C GLY A 71 -19.61 10.19 10.35
N ASN A 72 -18.85 9.09 10.28
CA ASN A 72 -17.51 8.94 10.85
C ASN A 72 -16.39 9.25 9.82
N LEU A 73 -16.72 9.72 8.62
CA LEU A 73 -15.77 9.87 7.51
C LEU A 73 -14.64 10.85 7.88
N ARG A 74 -14.95 12.02 8.45
CA ARG A 74 -13.94 13.01 8.84
C ARG A 74 -12.84 12.44 9.73
N ALA A 75 -13.19 11.61 10.71
CA ALA A 75 -12.23 11.00 11.61
C ALA A 75 -11.30 10.01 10.89
N GLY A 76 -11.85 9.20 9.98
CA GLY A 76 -11.08 8.28 9.14
C GLY A 76 -10.14 9.02 8.18
N LEU A 77 -10.62 10.09 7.56
CA LEU A 77 -9.84 10.94 6.67
C LEU A 77 -8.68 11.63 7.41
N ASN A 78 -8.95 12.25 8.56
CA ASN A 78 -7.92 12.91 9.36
C ASN A 78 -6.83 11.92 9.81
N ARG A 79 -7.24 10.73 10.26
CA ARG A 79 -6.29 9.65 10.62
C ARG A 79 -5.41 9.29 9.41
N HIS A 80 -6.02 9.05 8.25
CA HIS A 80 -5.26 8.73 7.05
C HIS A 80 -4.27 9.83 6.66
N LEU A 81 -4.65 11.10 6.74
CA LEU A 81 -3.76 12.22 6.42
C LEU A 81 -2.57 12.29 7.41
N HIS A 82 -2.78 12.04 8.70
CA HIS A 82 -1.67 11.88 9.65
C HIS A 82 -0.76 10.70 9.28
N ASP A 83 -1.33 9.57 8.87
CA ASP A 83 -0.55 8.41 8.46
C ASP A 83 0.21 8.69 7.15
N VAL A 84 -0.36 9.43 6.21
CA VAL A 84 0.31 9.91 4.99
C VAL A 84 1.49 10.80 5.34
N ALA A 85 1.33 11.74 6.29
CA ALA A 85 2.42 12.60 6.75
C ALA A 85 3.59 11.77 7.33
N ARG A 86 3.29 10.70 8.06
CA ARG A 86 4.31 9.76 8.54
C ARG A 86 4.93 8.96 7.39
N ARG A 87 4.12 8.38 6.50
CA ARG A 87 4.61 7.56 5.37
C ARG A 87 5.54 8.33 4.45
N LEU A 88 5.25 9.61 4.18
CA LEU A 88 6.07 10.49 3.35
C LEU A 88 7.52 10.67 3.86
N ARG A 89 7.79 10.39 5.14
CA ARG A 89 9.16 10.37 5.69
C ARG A 89 9.95 9.12 5.30
N THR A 90 9.31 8.13 4.69
CA THR A 90 9.94 6.95 4.08
C THR A 90 10.28 7.27 2.64
N ALA A 91 11.45 6.87 2.15
CA ALA A 91 11.93 7.22 0.80
C ALA A 91 11.02 6.71 -0.35
N GLN A 92 10.27 5.64 -0.13
CA GLN A 92 9.33 5.05 -1.08
C GLN A 92 7.98 4.81 -0.38
N PRO A 93 7.21 5.88 -0.11
CA PRO A 93 6.02 5.84 0.74
C PRO A 93 4.88 4.96 0.18
N GLU A 94 4.89 4.68 -1.12
CA GLU A 94 3.94 3.83 -1.82
C GLU A 94 4.34 2.33 -1.86
N THR A 95 5.49 1.98 -1.27
CA THR A 95 6.04 0.62 -1.30
C THR A 95 5.79 -0.11 0.01
N TYR A 96 5.25 -1.32 -0.09
CA TYR A 96 4.96 -2.21 1.03
C TYR A 96 5.65 -3.55 0.81
N VAL A 97 5.76 -4.36 1.87
CA VAL A 97 6.34 -5.71 1.78
C VAL A 97 5.26 -6.75 2.09
N THR A 98 5.34 -7.92 1.45
CA THR A 98 4.50 -9.09 1.74
C THR A 98 5.11 -10.01 2.81
N MET A 99 4.33 -10.94 3.37
CA MET A 99 4.85 -11.97 4.26
C MET A 99 5.84 -12.91 3.58
N SER A 100 5.75 -13.08 2.27
CA SER A 100 6.73 -13.79 1.44
C SER A 100 8.00 -13.00 1.15
N GLY A 101 8.05 -11.70 1.50
CA GLY A 101 9.24 -10.86 1.33
C GLY A 101 9.31 -10.11 -0.01
N LEU A 102 8.22 -10.00 -0.76
CA LEU A 102 8.14 -9.22 -2.00
C LEU A 102 7.98 -7.72 -1.67
N PRO A 103 8.89 -6.84 -2.11
CA PRO A 103 8.66 -5.39 -2.06
C PRO A 103 7.78 -4.96 -3.24
N LEU A 104 6.59 -4.45 -2.92
CA LEU A 104 5.54 -4.11 -3.87
C LEU A 104 5.22 -2.61 -3.81
N ARG A 105 5.39 -1.94 -4.94
CA ARG A 105 5.01 -0.53 -5.12
C ARG A 105 3.62 -0.41 -5.73
N PHE A 106 2.72 0.31 -5.07
CA PHE A 106 1.32 0.46 -5.47
C PHE A 106 1.10 1.78 -6.22
N THR A 107 0.55 1.70 -7.44
CA THR A 107 0.39 2.88 -8.31
C THR A 107 -0.86 2.79 -9.18
N GLY A 108 -1.32 3.93 -9.70
CA GLY A 108 -2.31 3.97 -10.78
C GLY A 108 -3.69 3.40 -10.40
N PHE A 109 -4.05 3.45 -9.12
CA PHE A 109 -5.38 3.04 -8.69
C PHE A 109 -6.44 4.04 -9.18
N GLN A 110 -7.50 3.52 -9.80
CA GLN A 110 -8.58 4.30 -10.40
C GLN A 110 -9.76 4.39 -9.42
N TRP A 111 -9.68 5.30 -8.45
CA TRP A 111 -10.72 5.54 -7.47
C TRP A 111 -11.87 6.39 -8.04
N PRO A 112 -13.11 6.28 -7.51
CA PRO A 112 -13.64 5.26 -6.60
C PRO A 112 -13.77 3.86 -7.26
N PHE A 113 -14.16 2.86 -6.46
CA PHE A 113 -14.75 1.62 -6.96
C PHE A 113 -15.95 1.91 -7.87
N HIS A 114 -16.06 1.16 -8.96
CA HIS A 114 -17.14 1.28 -9.93
C HIS A 114 -17.84 -0.05 -10.18
N ARG A 115 -19.09 -0.04 -10.64
CA ARG A 115 -19.82 -1.29 -10.94
C ARG A 115 -19.21 -2.00 -12.14
N SER A 116 -19.14 -3.31 -12.06
CA SER A 116 -18.76 -4.13 -13.21
C SER A 116 -19.72 -3.91 -14.38
N THR A 117 -19.16 -3.73 -15.58
CA THR A 117 -19.93 -3.64 -16.83
C THR A 117 -20.31 -5.01 -17.40
N SER A 118 -19.78 -6.11 -16.82
CA SER A 118 -20.05 -7.48 -17.26
C SER A 118 -21.37 -8.07 -16.73
N GLY A 119 -22.19 -7.27 -16.03
CA GLY A 119 -23.46 -7.71 -15.43
C GLY A 119 -23.31 -8.46 -14.10
N ALA A 120 -22.10 -8.54 -13.54
CA ALA A 120 -21.86 -9.12 -12.21
C ALA A 120 -22.19 -8.12 -11.09
N ASP A 121 -22.73 -8.62 -9.96
CA ASP A 121 -22.98 -7.84 -8.73
C ASP A 121 -21.68 -7.56 -7.94
N THR A 122 -20.71 -6.98 -8.64
CA THR A 122 -19.39 -6.65 -8.10
C THR A 122 -19.01 -5.23 -8.43
N LEU A 123 -18.39 -4.58 -7.46
CA LEU A 123 -17.66 -3.33 -7.63
C LEU A 123 -16.19 -3.65 -7.87
N ILE A 124 -15.54 -2.88 -8.73
CA ILE A 124 -14.16 -3.09 -9.16
C ILE A 124 -13.35 -1.80 -8.98
N VAL A 125 -12.10 -1.94 -8.55
CA VAL A 125 -11.06 -0.91 -8.67
C VAL A 125 -9.88 -1.51 -9.42
N HIS A 126 -9.31 -0.73 -10.33
CA HIS A 126 -8.13 -1.14 -11.09
C HIS A 126 -6.91 -0.42 -10.57
N GLY A 127 -5.74 -1.08 -10.58
CA GLY A 127 -4.47 -0.50 -10.18
C GLY A 127 -3.29 -1.27 -10.76
N VAL A 128 -2.07 -0.90 -10.37
CA VAL A 128 -0.85 -1.60 -10.77
C VAL A 128 0.07 -1.75 -9.57
N THR A 129 0.57 -2.97 -9.36
CA THR A 129 1.66 -3.24 -8.41
C THR A 129 2.95 -3.57 -9.15
N TRP A 130 4.04 -2.95 -8.75
CA TRP A 130 5.37 -3.14 -9.33
C TRP A 130 6.30 -3.83 -8.34
N LEU A 131 7.22 -4.65 -8.84
CA LEU A 131 8.34 -5.11 -8.03
C LEU A 131 9.29 -3.94 -7.74
N ALA A 132 9.57 -3.68 -6.47
CA ALA A 132 10.44 -2.60 -6.02
C ALA A 132 11.71 -3.15 -5.32
N ASP A 133 12.52 -3.90 -6.07
CA ASP A 133 13.72 -4.60 -5.59
C ASP A 133 15.03 -3.78 -5.65
N GLY A 134 14.92 -2.51 -6.01
CA GLY A 134 16.05 -1.58 -6.19
C GLY A 134 16.80 -1.71 -7.51
N THR A 135 16.43 -2.66 -8.39
CA THR A 135 17.12 -2.90 -9.67
C THR A 135 16.47 -2.18 -10.86
N GLY A 136 15.34 -1.50 -10.62
CA GLY A 136 14.51 -0.95 -11.70
C GLY A 136 13.71 -2.03 -12.43
N SER A 137 13.35 -3.11 -11.73
CA SER A 137 12.63 -4.24 -12.31
C SER A 137 11.34 -3.81 -13.04
N PRO A 138 11.13 -4.27 -14.29
CA PRO A 138 9.91 -3.97 -15.04
C PRO A 138 8.73 -4.88 -14.69
N LEU A 139 8.91 -5.82 -13.76
CA LEU A 139 7.89 -6.80 -13.39
C LEU A 139 6.75 -6.12 -12.63
N HIS A 140 5.52 -6.39 -13.06
CA HIS A 140 4.33 -5.81 -12.46
C HIS A 140 3.11 -6.73 -12.56
N ALA A 141 2.08 -6.44 -11.80
CA ALA A 141 0.75 -7.00 -11.98
C ALA A 141 -0.24 -5.85 -12.14
N LYS A 142 -1.00 -5.85 -13.24
CA LYS A 142 -2.19 -5.01 -13.31
C LYS A 142 -3.27 -5.67 -12.48
N ILE A 143 -3.86 -4.93 -11.57
CA ILE A 143 -4.82 -5.44 -10.59
C ILE A 143 -6.24 -5.09 -11.02
N SER A 144 -7.14 -6.03 -10.81
CA SER A 144 -8.59 -5.83 -10.81
C SER A 144 -9.13 -6.33 -9.48
N ALA A 145 -9.13 -5.47 -8.47
CA ALA A 145 -9.66 -5.83 -7.17
C ALA A 145 -11.19 -5.69 -7.19
N SER A 146 -11.89 -6.74 -6.80
CA SER A 146 -13.35 -6.80 -6.87
C SER A 146 -13.94 -7.09 -5.50
N MET A 147 -14.99 -6.36 -5.13
CA MET A 147 -15.82 -6.65 -3.96
C MET A 147 -17.28 -6.88 -4.38
N THR A 148 -18.03 -7.67 -3.63
CA THR A 148 -19.47 -7.82 -3.87
C THR A 148 -20.24 -6.59 -3.38
N VAL A 149 -21.41 -6.32 -3.96
CA VAL A 149 -22.27 -5.20 -3.52
C VAL A 149 -22.65 -5.34 -2.04
N THR A 150 -22.90 -6.55 -1.55
CA THR A 150 -23.17 -6.80 -0.11
C THR A 150 -21.97 -6.50 0.78
N PHE A 151 -20.74 -6.64 0.28
CA PHE A 151 -19.56 -6.27 1.04
C PHE A 151 -19.37 -4.75 1.10
N ALA A 152 -19.74 -4.04 0.04
CA ALA A 152 -19.70 -2.57 0.03
C ALA A 152 -20.56 -1.92 1.13
N GLU A 153 -21.64 -2.56 1.55
CA GLU A 153 -22.53 -2.05 2.62
C GLU A 153 -21.84 -1.93 3.99
N ILE A 154 -20.71 -2.60 4.20
CA ILE A 154 -19.94 -2.55 5.45
C ILE A 154 -18.65 -1.73 5.35
N VAL A 155 -18.39 -1.13 4.18
CA VAL A 155 -17.26 -0.24 3.96
C VAL A 155 -17.76 1.20 4.06
N ASP A 156 -17.07 2.03 4.84
CA ASP A 156 -17.50 3.42 5.09
C ASP A 156 -17.61 4.25 3.80
N ALA A 157 -16.69 4.07 2.85
CA ALA A 157 -16.81 4.62 1.50
C ALA A 157 -16.05 3.78 0.45
N LEU A 158 -16.46 3.90 -0.80
CA LEU A 158 -15.93 3.14 -1.95
C LEU A 158 -14.67 3.74 -2.57
N GLU A 159 -14.01 4.64 -1.86
CA GLU A 159 -12.88 5.44 -2.32
C GLU A 159 -11.81 5.54 -1.23
N GLN A 160 -10.72 6.25 -1.52
CA GLN A 160 -9.70 6.51 -0.52
C GLN A 160 -10.27 7.33 0.65
N PRO A 161 -9.70 7.21 1.85
CA PRO A 161 -8.80 6.14 2.27
C PRO A 161 -9.52 4.82 2.65
N TYR A 162 -10.84 4.86 2.79
CA TYR A 162 -11.66 3.80 3.41
C TYR A 162 -11.55 2.46 2.68
N ALA A 163 -11.44 2.49 1.36
CA ALA A 163 -11.23 1.29 0.56
C ALA A 163 -9.75 0.94 0.34
N GLU A 164 -8.84 1.91 0.42
CA GLU A 164 -7.45 1.69 0.01
C GLU A 164 -6.70 0.69 0.89
N ASP A 165 -6.77 0.86 2.21
CA ASP A 165 -5.95 0.11 3.16
C ASP A 165 -6.16 -1.40 3.02
N PHE A 166 -7.42 -1.84 3.03
CA PHE A 166 -7.75 -3.25 2.94
C PHE A 166 -7.52 -3.82 1.53
N ILE A 167 -7.59 -3.00 0.47
CA ILE A 167 -7.28 -3.44 -0.89
C ILE A 167 -5.80 -3.72 -1.04
N TYR A 168 -4.94 -2.84 -0.54
CA TYR A 168 -3.49 -3.07 -0.60
C TYR A 168 -3.13 -4.34 0.19
N ASN A 169 -3.75 -4.55 1.35
CA ASN A 169 -3.57 -5.75 2.15
C ASN A 169 -4.11 -7.02 1.48
N ALA A 170 -5.26 -6.95 0.80
CA ALA A 170 -5.79 -8.05 0.02
C ALA A 170 -4.85 -8.44 -1.13
N ILE A 171 -4.28 -7.46 -1.83
CA ILE A 171 -3.30 -7.69 -2.90
C ILE A 171 -2.05 -8.38 -2.33
N ARG A 172 -1.47 -7.85 -1.23
CA ARG A 172 -0.33 -8.47 -0.55
C ARG A 172 -0.60 -9.91 -0.17
N LYS A 173 -1.79 -10.17 0.40
CA LYS A 173 -2.21 -11.51 0.79
C LYS A 173 -2.39 -12.46 -0.40
N THR A 174 -2.87 -11.94 -1.52
CA THR A 174 -3.07 -12.72 -2.75
C THR A 174 -1.73 -13.10 -3.38
N PHE A 175 -0.70 -12.24 -3.27
CA PHE A 175 0.68 -12.60 -3.60
C PHE A 175 1.22 -13.70 -2.69
N ASP A 176 0.98 -13.64 -1.37
CA ASP A 176 1.44 -14.70 -0.45
C ASP A 176 0.79 -16.05 -0.75
N TYR A 177 -0.44 -16.05 -1.27
CA TYR A 177 -1.10 -17.26 -1.76
C TYR A 177 -0.65 -17.70 -3.15
N SER A 178 0.31 -16.99 -3.76
CA SER A 178 0.80 -17.25 -5.12
C SER A 178 -0.33 -17.24 -6.16
N GLN A 179 -1.33 -16.38 -5.94
CA GLN A 179 -2.50 -16.21 -6.81
C GLN A 179 -2.39 -14.97 -7.72
N LEU A 180 -1.31 -14.20 -7.58
CA LEU A 180 -0.93 -13.12 -8.48
C LEU A 180 0.49 -13.38 -8.98
N GLU A 181 0.75 -12.95 -10.20
CA GLU A 181 2.02 -13.14 -10.89
C GLU A 181 2.62 -11.78 -11.26
N LEU A 182 3.92 -11.59 -11.06
CA LEU A 182 4.62 -10.40 -11.54
C LEU A 182 5.18 -10.67 -12.94
N LEU A 183 4.50 -10.14 -13.96
CA LEU A 183 4.79 -10.41 -15.38
C LEU A 183 4.83 -9.11 -16.19
N LYS A 184 5.45 -9.15 -17.38
CA LYS A 184 5.34 -8.08 -18.38
C LYS A 184 4.04 -8.22 -19.19
N SER A 185 2.90 -8.40 -18.51
CA SER A 185 1.61 -8.68 -19.15
C SER A 185 0.68 -7.47 -19.14
N GLY A 186 -0.08 -7.31 -20.23
CA GLY A 186 -1.14 -6.31 -20.31
C GLY A 186 -2.42 -6.69 -19.57
N ASN A 187 -2.57 -7.95 -19.15
CA ASN A 187 -3.79 -8.50 -18.57
C ASN A 187 -3.94 -8.12 -17.08
N ARG A 188 -5.17 -7.76 -16.70
CA ARG A 188 -5.51 -7.52 -15.30
C ARG A 188 -5.72 -8.86 -14.59
N GLN A 189 -5.15 -8.99 -13.40
CA GLN A 189 -5.28 -10.15 -12.54
C GLN A 189 -6.31 -9.87 -11.44
N PRO A 190 -7.22 -10.80 -11.16
CA PRO A 190 -8.29 -10.58 -10.21
C PRO A 190 -7.78 -10.64 -8.77
N VAL A 191 -8.28 -9.75 -7.92
CA VAL A 191 -8.09 -9.82 -6.46
C VAL A 191 -9.47 -9.79 -5.80
N ALA A 192 -9.92 -10.94 -5.32
CA ALA A 192 -11.23 -11.06 -4.71
C ALA A 192 -11.20 -10.56 -3.26
N VAL A 193 -11.89 -9.45 -2.99
CA VAL A 193 -12.05 -8.91 -1.64
C VAL A 193 -13.39 -9.38 -1.13
N THR A 194 -13.33 -10.31 -0.18
CA THR A 194 -14.50 -11.01 0.33
C THR A 194 -14.68 -10.77 1.81
N THR A 195 -15.84 -11.14 2.33
CA THR A 195 -16.13 -11.16 3.78
C THR A 195 -15.13 -11.99 4.59
N ARG A 196 -14.31 -12.85 3.97
CA ARG A 196 -13.25 -13.60 4.66
C ARG A 196 -12.18 -12.70 5.26
N TYR A 197 -11.97 -11.51 4.69
CA TYR A 197 -11.04 -10.53 5.25
C TYR A 197 -11.67 -9.63 6.31
N TYR A 198 -12.94 -9.83 6.68
CA TYR A 198 -13.63 -8.97 7.64
C TYR A 198 -14.31 -9.78 8.74
N SER A 199 -13.89 -9.55 9.98
CA SER A 199 -14.58 -10.10 11.15
C SER A 199 -15.77 -9.23 11.51
N ARG A 200 -16.99 -9.71 11.22
CA ARG A 200 -18.23 -9.03 11.64
C ARG A 200 -18.33 -8.87 13.16
N TRP A 201 -17.75 -9.80 13.91
CA TRP A 201 -17.76 -9.78 15.38
C TRP A 201 -16.83 -8.73 15.96
N GLN A 202 -15.62 -8.61 15.39
CA GLN A 202 -14.63 -7.63 15.83
C GLN A 202 -14.73 -6.30 15.10
N LYS A 203 -15.59 -6.23 14.06
CA LYS A 203 -15.76 -5.10 13.14
C LYS A 203 -14.43 -4.58 12.58
N LYS A 204 -13.52 -5.48 12.21
CA LYS A 204 -12.22 -5.15 11.64
C LYS A 204 -11.80 -6.11 10.54
N PHE A 205 -10.90 -5.62 9.69
CA PHE A 205 -10.24 -6.44 8.69
C PHE A 205 -9.16 -7.33 9.30
N LEU A 206 -9.05 -8.56 8.79
CA LEU A 206 -8.11 -9.60 9.21
C LEU A 206 -7.50 -10.26 7.98
N PHE A 207 -6.16 -10.26 7.88
CA PHE A 207 -5.46 -10.81 6.70
C PHE A 207 -4.54 -11.97 7.04
N THR A 208 -3.62 -11.79 7.98
CA THR A 208 -2.66 -12.81 8.37
C THR A 208 -2.57 -12.88 9.88
N ASP A 209 -2.82 -14.05 10.45
CA ASP A 209 -2.48 -14.32 11.84
C ASP A 209 -0.97 -14.54 11.95
N THR A 210 -0.31 -13.78 12.81
CA THR A 210 1.15 -13.81 12.94
C THR A 210 1.61 -14.09 14.36
N SER A 211 2.59 -14.97 14.50
CA SER A 211 3.39 -15.09 15.72
C SER A 211 4.33 -13.88 15.85
N GLU A 212 4.91 -13.70 17.04
CA GLU A 212 5.94 -12.67 17.26
C GLU A 212 7.14 -12.85 16.32
N GLU A 213 7.63 -14.08 16.16
CA GLU A 213 8.74 -14.40 15.27
C GLU A 213 8.45 -13.97 13.83
N GLN A 214 7.24 -14.26 13.33
CA GLN A 214 6.80 -13.86 11.99
C GLN A 214 6.72 -12.34 11.84
N ARG A 215 6.30 -11.61 12.88
CA ARG A 215 6.28 -10.13 12.86
C ARG A 215 7.68 -9.54 12.87
N LEU A 216 8.59 -10.08 13.68
CA LEU A 216 9.99 -9.65 13.71
C LEU A 216 10.65 -9.89 12.35
N GLU A 217 10.41 -11.04 11.74
CA GLU A 217 10.90 -11.34 10.40
C GLU A 217 10.34 -10.37 9.34
N PHE A 218 9.02 -10.12 9.37
CA PHE A 218 8.37 -9.16 8.50
C PHE A 218 8.97 -7.76 8.64
N LEU A 219 9.10 -7.25 9.86
CA LEU A 219 9.66 -5.92 10.12
C LEU A 219 11.12 -5.83 9.71
N THR A 220 11.89 -6.91 9.88
CA THR A 220 13.28 -6.98 9.43
C THR A 220 13.36 -6.90 7.90
N ARG A 221 12.53 -7.64 7.17
CA ARG A 221 12.43 -7.57 5.70
C ARG A 221 11.98 -6.19 5.23
N LYS A 222 11.01 -5.58 5.91
CA LYS A 222 10.57 -4.21 5.62
C LYS A 222 11.72 -3.21 5.79
N ALA A 223 12.44 -3.29 6.90
CA ALA A 223 13.61 -2.44 7.15
C ALA A 223 14.70 -2.64 6.09
N PHE A 224 15.01 -3.89 5.76
CA PHE A 224 15.97 -4.20 4.70
C PHE A 224 15.56 -3.59 3.36
N TRP A 225 14.36 -3.90 2.86
CA TRP A 225 13.94 -3.46 1.53
C TRP A 225 13.80 -1.94 1.46
N LEU A 226 13.07 -1.34 2.41
CA LEU A 226 12.67 0.08 2.32
C LEU A 226 13.73 1.05 2.85
N SER A 227 14.66 0.61 3.71
CA SER A 227 15.75 1.45 4.24
C SER A 227 17.10 1.10 3.60
N ALA A 228 17.51 -0.17 3.56
CA ALA A 228 18.83 -0.51 3.01
C ALA A 228 18.84 -0.59 1.47
N ALA A 229 17.91 -1.34 0.88
CA ALA A 229 17.99 -1.71 -0.54
C ALA A 229 17.51 -0.62 -1.51
N ILE A 230 16.38 0.04 -1.21
CA ILE A 230 15.78 1.03 -2.14
C ILE A 230 15.73 2.45 -1.60
N GLY A 231 15.82 2.62 -0.27
CA GLY A 231 15.61 3.91 0.37
C GLY A 231 16.89 4.39 1.05
N PRO A 232 17.93 4.80 0.31
CA PRO A 232 19.35 4.90 0.70
C PRO A 232 19.66 5.20 2.18
N ASN A 233 19.51 4.19 3.05
CA ASN A 233 19.58 4.29 4.52
C ASN A 233 18.69 5.38 5.15
N ALA A 234 17.60 5.71 4.47
CA ALA A 234 16.52 6.58 4.91
C ALA A 234 15.66 5.86 5.97
N PRO A 235 15.04 6.61 6.88
CA PRO A 235 14.15 6.05 7.89
C PRO A 235 12.91 5.43 7.24
N VAL A 236 12.47 4.29 7.78
CA VAL A 236 11.21 3.62 7.43
C VAL A 236 10.31 3.57 8.66
N TRP A 237 9.01 3.84 8.47
CA TRP A 237 8.03 3.71 9.54
C TRP A 237 7.68 2.24 9.79
N LEU A 238 8.11 1.64 10.90
CA LEU A 238 7.86 0.22 11.19
C LEU A 238 6.50 -0.04 11.84
N ALA A 239 5.91 0.95 12.50
CA ALA A 239 4.61 0.86 13.15
C ALA A 239 3.47 1.40 12.26
N ASP A 240 3.47 1.04 10.97
CA ASP A 240 2.46 1.49 10.01
C ASP A 240 1.12 0.77 10.25
N PRO A 241 -0.02 1.48 10.45
CA PRO A 241 -1.34 0.89 10.66
C PRO A 241 -1.77 -0.09 9.56
N ARG A 242 -1.34 0.13 8.31
CA ARG A 242 -1.63 -0.76 7.18
C ARG A 242 -0.93 -2.10 7.35
N ASP A 243 0.28 -2.09 7.92
CA ASP A 243 0.99 -3.31 8.30
C ASP A 243 0.41 -3.95 9.56
N ALA A 244 0.00 -3.16 10.55
CA ALA A 244 -0.69 -3.68 11.73
C ALA A 244 -1.95 -4.46 11.34
N GLN A 245 -2.77 -3.91 10.43
CA GLN A 245 -3.94 -4.59 9.86
C GLN A 245 -3.56 -5.87 9.10
N TYR A 246 -2.51 -5.82 8.28
CA TYR A 246 -2.06 -6.94 7.47
C TYR A 246 -1.53 -8.12 8.30
N LEU A 247 -0.84 -7.83 9.40
CA LEU A 247 -0.25 -8.80 10.33
C LEU A 247 -1.20 -9.21 11.48
N ASN A 248 -2.43 -8.70 11.48
CA ASN A 248 -3.40 -8.86 12.56
C ASN A 248 -2.82 -8.53 13.95
N THR A 249 -2.24 -7.34 14.09
CA THR A 249 -1.65 -6.84 15.32
C THR A 249 -1.98 -5.36 15.55
N THR A 250 -1.35 -4.70 16.52
CA THR A 250 -1.52 -3.27 16.79
C THR A 250 -0.24 -2.48 16.50
N GLU A 251 -0.38 -1.17 16.32
CA GLU A 251 0.77 -0.28 16.13
C GLU A 251 1.73 -0.33 17.33
N GLU A 252 1.18 -0.39 18.55
CA GLU A 252 1.96 -0.51 19.79
C GLU A 252 2.77 -1.81 19.82
N GLN A 253 2.18 -2.92 19.37
CA GLN A 253 2.90 -4.18 19.28
C GLN A 253 4.02 -4.10 18.24
N LEU A 254 3.79 -3.46 17.09
CA LEU A 254 4.85 -3.24 16.10
C LEU A 254 5.97 -2.35 16.64
N GLN A 255 5.67 -1.37 17.49
CA GLN A 255 6.69 -0.56 18.17
C GLN A 255 7.54 -1.41 19.14
N GLN A 256 6.90 -2.30 19.91
CA GLN A 256 7.61 -3.23 20.80
C GLN A 256 8.49 -4.20 20.01
N ASP A 257 7.99 -4.73 18.90
CA ASP A 257 8.73 -5.64 18.04
C ASP A 257 9.90 -4.92 17.36
N ALA A 258 9.72 -3.66 16.92
CA ALA A 258 10.80 -2.81 16.44
C ALA A 258 11.88 -2.55 17.50
N ALA A 259 11.51 -2.36 18.77
CA ALA A 259 12.46 -2.22 19.87
C ALA A 259 13.31 -3.48 20.08
N LYS A 260 12.74 -4.66 19.88
CA LYS A 260 13.50 -5.93 19.90
C LYS A 260 14.49 -6.02 18.74
N LEU A 261 14.10 -5.56 17.54
CA LEU A 261 15.04 -5.49 16.40
C LEU A 261 16.20 -4.52 16.65
N GLN A 262 15.96 -3.42 17.38
CA GLN A 262 17.03 -2.52 17.82
C GLN A 262 17.97 -3.20 18.82
N GLN A 263 17.42 -3.91 19.82
CA GLN A 263 18.23 -4.67 20.79
C GLN A 263 19.08 -5.75 20.09
N ALA A 264 18.57 -6.35 19.02
CA ALA A 264 19.30 -7.28 18.16
C ALA A 264 20.34 -6.59 17.23
N GLY A 265 20.45 -5.27 17.24
CA GLY A 265 21.39 -4.50 16.41
C GLY A 265 21.05 -4.47 14.92
N LEU A 266 19.83 -4.84 14.52
CA LEU A 266 19.40 -4.89 13.12
C LEU A 266 18.88 -3.55 12.61
N VAL A 267 18.32 -2.73 13.50
CA VAL A 267 17.83 -1.39 13.17
C VAL A 267 18.25 -0.37 14.22
N SER A 268 18.29 0.90 13.84
CA SER A 268 18.40 2.04 14.76
C SER A 268 17.09 2.80 14.76
N LEU A 269 16.40 2.90 15.90
CA LEU A 269 15.14 3.64 16.00
C LEU A 269 15.43 5.12 16.25
N ALA A 270 14.60 5.97 15.65
CA ALA A 270 14.52 7.38 16.03
C ALA A 270 13.54 7.52 17.20
N ASP A 271 13.99 8.11 18.30
CA ASP A 271 13.30 8.16 19.60
C ASP A 271 11.79 8.39 19.49
N GLY A 272 11.00 7.46 20.05
CA GLY A 272 9.54 7.54 20.19
C GLY A 272 8.72 7.61 18.89
N SER A 273 9.36 7.64 17.72
CA SER A 273 8.69 7.97 16.46
C SER A 273 8.18 6.76 15.67
N GLY A 274 8.60 5.55 16.05
CA GLY A 274 8.33 4.31 15.31
C GLY A 274 9.07 4.19 13.98
N PHE A 275 9.99 5.12 13.68
CA PHE A 275 10.86 5.05 12.52
C PHE A 275 12.15 4.32 12.85
N ALA A 276 12.67 3.59 11.86
CA ALA A 276 13.88 2.81 11.96
C ALA A 276 14.76 3.02 10.73
N VAL A 277 16.08 3.01 10.90
CA VAL A 277 17.05 2.90 9.82
C VAL A 277 17.72 1.53 9.90
N ALA A 278 17.90 0.86 8.76
CA ALA A 278 18.63 -0.41 8.72
C ALA A 278 20.10 -0.20 9.13
N THR A 279 20.63 -1.06 10.00
CA THR A 279 22.07 -1.00 10.35
C THR A 279 22.93 -1.66 9.27
N ALA A 280 24.25 -1.45 9.35
CA ALA A 280 25.20 -2.18 8.52
C ALA A 280 25.10 -3.71 8.68
N ALA A 281 24.74 -4.19 9.88
CA ALA A 281 24.53 -5.61 10.13
C ALA A 281 23.33 -6.17 9.36
N LEU A 282 22.23 -5.41 9.27
CA LEU A 282 21.08 -5.79 8.45
C LEU A 282 21.40 -5.68 6.95
N ALA A 283 22.07 -4.60 6.53
CA ALA A 283 22.47 -4.43 5.13
C ALA A 283 23.38 -5.57 4.63
N ALA A 284 24.29 -6.06 5.48
CA ALA A 284 25.17 -7.20 5.16
C ALA A 284 24.42 -8.52 4.88
N ARG A 285 23.13 -8.63 5.24
CA ARG A 285 22.26 -9.78 4.93
C ARG A 285 21.61 -9.69 3.54
N GLU A 286 22.00 -8.73 2.70
CA GLU A 286 21.48 -8.60 1.33
C GLU A 286 21.47 -9.92 0.53
N PRO A 287 22.51 -10.76 0.53
CA PRO A 287 22.48 -12.02 -0.23
C PRO A 287 21.34 -12.95 0.21
N GLU A 288 21.01 -12.97 1.50
CA GLU A 288 19.92 -13.77 2.05
C GLU A 288 18.56 -13.26 1.56
N TYR A 289 18.33 -11.95 1.64
CA TYR A 289 17.06 -11.36 1.19
C TYR A 289 16.86 -11.42 -0.31
N ARG A 290 17.93 -11.32 -1.11
CA ARG A 290 17.85 -11.54 -2.56
C ARG A 290 17.55 -13.00 -2.89
N ALA A 291 18.14 -13.96 -2.18
CA ALA A 291 17.80 -15.38 -2.35
C ALA A 291 16.34 -15.66 -1.96
N ALA A 292 15.86 -15.08 -0.85
CA ALA A 292 14.47 -15.20 -0.43
C ALA A 292 13.50 -14.56 -1.44
N LEU A 293 13.86 -13.41 -2.01
CA LEU A 293 13.10 -12.77 -3.09
C LEU A 293 12.98 -13.68 -4.31
N GLU A 294 14.07 -14.30 -4.75
CA GLU A 294 14.03 -15.25 -5.88
C GLU A 294 13.11 -16.44 -5.59
N VAL A 295 13.13 -16.98 -4.36
CA VAL A 295 12.20 -18.04 -3.94
C VAL A 295 10.74 -17.55 -4.02
N ALA A 296 10.45 -16.36 -3.49
CA ALA A 296 9.10 -15.78 -3.53
C ALA A 296 8.64 -15.46 -4.96
N LEU A 297 9.53 -14.96 -5.83
CA LEU A 297 9.25 -14.74 -7.24
C LEU A 297 8.98 -16.05 -7.98
N ASN A 298 9.70 -17.12 -7.64
CA ASN A 298 9.49 -18.43 -8.23
C ASN A 298 8.17 -19.07 -7.77
N SER A 299 7.73 -18.84 -6.53
CA SER A 299 6.45 -19.38 -6.06
C SER A 299 5.26 -18.77 -6.79
N ILE A 300 5.36 -17.50 -7.21
CA ILE A 300 4.32 -16.79 -7.96
C ILE A 300 4.47 -16.92 -9.49
N LYS A 301 5.47 -17.64 -9.98
CA LYS A 301 5.56 -17.95 -11.41
C LYS A 301 4.64 -19.13 -11.71
N PRO A 302 3.82 -19.08 -12.77
CA PRO A 302 3.02 -20.22 -13.17
C PRO A 302 3.98 -21.35 -13.57
N ALA A 303 3.93 -22.47 -12.85
CA ALA A 303 4.67 -23.70 -13.20
C ALA A 303 4.11 -24.39 -14.46
N PHE A 304 3.04 -23.85 -15.04
CA PHE A 304 2.38 -24.44 -16.21
C PHE A 304 3.16 -24.14 -17.49
N ASN A 305 3.82 -25.18 -18.00
CA ASN A 305 4.44 -25.29 -19.32
C ASN A 305 5.64 -24.38 -19.63
N GLU A 306 6.77 -24.64 -18.99
CA GLU A 306 8.08 -24.27 -19.55
C GLU A 306 8.26 -24.82 -20.99
N SER A 307 7.69 -25.98 -21.30
CA SER A 307 7.66 -26.59 -22.64
C SER A 307 6.83 -25.80 -23.67
N MET A 308 5.70 -25.17 -23.29
CA MET A 308 4.91 -24.32 -24.20
C MET A 308 5.63 -22.99 -24.48
N ARG A 309 6.33 -22.41 -23.49
CA ARG A 309 7.11 -21.18 -23.71
C ARG A 309 8.31 -21.38 -24.65
N GLY A 310 8.83 -22.61 -24.74
CA GLY A 310 9.85 -22.99 -25.73
C GLY A 310 9.32 -23.23 -27.14
N GLY A 311 8.01 -23.09 -27.38
CA GLY A 311 7.40 -23.36 -28.69
C GLY A 311 7.38 -24.86 -29.08
N HIS A 312 7.55 -25.77 -28.12
CA HIS A 312 7.67 -27.21 -28.39
C HIS A 312 6.33 -27.96 -28.48
N THR A 313 5.22 -27.28 -28.30
CA THR A 313 3.88 -27.88 -28.39
C THR A 313 2.96 -26.99 -29.22
N ASN A 314 3.16 -27.03 -30.53
CA ASN A 314 2.04 -26.94 -31.46
C ASN A 314 1.40 -28.33 -31.52
N MET A 315 0.18 -28.46 -31.01
CA MET A 315 -0.81 -29.41 -31.50
C MET A 315 -2.12 -28.68 -31.71
#